data_AF-A0A355UDJ6-F1
#
_entry.id   AF-A0A355UDJ6-F1
#
_cell.length_a   1.000
_cell.length_b   1.000
_cell.length_c   1.000
_cell.angle_alpha   90.00
_cell.angle_beta   90.00
_cell.angle_gamma   90.00
#
_symmetry.space_group_name_H-M   'P 1'
#
loop_
_entity.id
_entity.type
_entity.pdbx_description
1 polymer ?
#
loop_
_entity_poly.entity_id
_entity_poly.type
_entity_poly.pdbx_seq_one_letter_code
_entity_poly.pdbx_strand_id
1 'polypeptide(L)'
;RGQVIVSERIENLPCKGPHFYDSGYYYWRDIDQRILLGGARNKDVEGETSYDLVPNDTVLAELKRFMNEQIFGREVAIDYEWSGIMGMGKSNEKQPIVKRLSTNSIVAARLGGMGVALSANVAEEVVSLI
;
A
#
# COMPACT_ATOMS: atom_id res chain seq x y z
N ARG A 1 -4.78 3.67 6.94
CA ARG A 1 -5.28 3.42 5.57
C ARG A 1 -4.16 3.67 4.58
N GLY A 2 -4.27 3.11 3.38
CA GLY A 2 -3.50 3.47 2.20
C GLY A 2 -4.37 3.33 0.97
N GLN A 3 -4.09 4.12 -0.06
CA GLN A 3 -4.91 4.20 -1.27
C GLN A 3 -4.09 3.82 -2.48
N VAL A 4 -4.77 3.23 -3.46
CA VAL A 4 -4.18 2.83 -4.73
C VAL A 4 -5.12 3.21 -5.87
N ILE A 5 -4.54 3.74 -6.94
CA ILE A 5 -5.20 3.97 -8.23
C ILE A 5 -4.47 3.22 -9.33
N VAL A 6 -5.21 2.81 -10.36
CA VAL A 6 -4.68 2.14 -11.53
C VAL A 6 -5.17 2.84 -12.78
N SER A 7 -4.24 3.23 -13.65
CA SER A 7 -4.55 3.87 -14.92
C SER A 7 -5.37 2.98 -15.85
N GLU A 8 -5.97 3.58 -16.88
CA GLU A 8 -6.39 2.92 -18.10
C GLU A 8 -5.24 2.11 -18.75
N ARG A 9 -5.56 1.23 -19.71
CA ARG A 9 -4.54 0.50 -20.48
C ARG A 9 -3.83 1.44 -21.44
N ILE A 10 -2.51 1.35 -21.48
CA ILE A 10 -1.64 2.21 -22.29
C ILE A 10 -0.56 1.32 -22.92
N GLU A 11 -0.50 1.30 -24.25
CA GLU A 11 0.44 0.44 -24.98
C GLU A 11 1.90 0.80 -24.69
N ASN A 12 2.22 2.09 -24.64
CA ASN A 12 3.57 2.60 -24.41
C ASN A 12 3.66 3.27 -23.03
N LEU A 13 3.93 2.45 -22.01
CA LEU A 13 4.09 2.94 -20.64
C LEU A 13 5.37 3.79 -20.47
N PRO A 14 5.31 4.87 -19.67
CA PRO A 14 6.45 5.76 -19.45
C PRO A 14 7.55 5.12 -18.59
N CYS A 15 7.23 4.05 -17.87
CA CYS A 15 8.17 3.34 -17.02
C CYS A 15 7.81 1.85 -16.90
N LYS A 16 8.81 1.05 -16.49
CA LYS A 16 8.67 -0.37 -16.15
C LYS A 16 9.39 -0.65 -14.84
N GLY A 17 8.96 -1.68 -14.11
CA GLY A 17 9.47 -2.06 -12.80
C GLY A 17 8.93 -1.19 -11.66
N PRO A 18 9.36 -1.46 -10.42
CA PRO A 18 8.97 -0.70 -9.24
C PRO A 18 9.75 0.61 -9.12
N HIS A 19 9.04 1.67 -8.75
CA HIS A 19 9.58 3.00 -8.51
C HIS A 19 9.11 3.51 -7.15
N PHE A 20 9.95 4.32 -6.51
CA PHE A 20 9.68 4.91 -5.19
C PHE A 20 10.13 6.37 -5.17
N TYR A 21 9.34 7.22 -4.53
CA TYR A 21 9.64 8.64 -4.38
C TYR A 21 9.27 9.12 -2.97
N ASP A 22 9.91 10.22 -2.55
CA ASP A 22 9.72 10.88 -1.24
C ASP A 22 9.74 9.87 -0.08
N SER A 23 10.90 9.24 0.14
CA SER A 23 11.10 8.24 1.19
C SER A 23 10.12 7.04 1.15
N GLY A 24 9.58 6.73 -0.03
CA GLY A 24 8.63 5.64 -0.23
C GLY A 24 7.18 6.01 0.11
N TYR A 25 6.89 7.30 0.33
CA TYR A 25 5.50 7.75 0.42
C TYR A 25 4.75 7.59 -0.89
N TYR A 26 5.43 7.60 -2.02
CA TYR A 26 4.86 7.30 -3.32
C TYR A 26 5.54 6.08 -3.89
N TYR A 27 4.76 5.16 -4.44
CA TYR A 27 5.28 3.97 -5.10
C TYR A 27 4.40 3.60 -6.28
N TRP A 28 5.01 3.23 -7.39
CA TRP A 28 4.28 2.78 -8.57
C TRP A 28 5.04 1.73 -9.35
N ARG A 29 4.31 0.99 -10.18
CA ARG A 29 4.86 -0.02 -11.08
C ARG A 29 3.93 -0.25 -12.25
N ASP A 30 4.48 -0.84 -13.31
CA ASP A 30 3.67 -1.40 -14.38
C ASP A 30 2.96 -2.69 -13.94
N ILE A 31 1.76 -2.88 -14.48
CA ILE A 31 0.97 -4.10 -14.37
C ILE A 31 -0.03 -4.14 -15.53
N ASP A 32 -0.04 -5.21 -16.31
CA ASP A 32 -1.03 -5.44 -17.38
C ASP A 32 -1.27 -4.24 -18.32
N GLN A 33 -0.17 -3.59 -18.75
CA GLN A 33 -0.18 -2.37 -19.59
C GLN A 33 -0.82 -1.15 -18.89
N ARG A 34 -0.71 -1.07 -17.57
CA ARG A 34 -1.22 0.03 -16.75
C ARG A 34 -0.14 0.46 -15.76
N ILE A 35 -0.31 1.62 -15.13
CA ILE A 35 0.43 2.00 -13.94
C ILE A 35 -0.46 1.83 -12.72
N LEU A 36 -0.01 1.03 -11.75
CA LEU A 36 -0.53 1.03 -10.40
C LEU A 36 0.29 2.01 -9.58
N LEU A 37 -0.37 2.99 -8.96
CA LEU A 37 0.23 3.99 -8.10
C LEU A 37 -0.47 3.97 -6.75
N GLY A 38 0.31 3.89 -5.66
CA GLY A 38 -0.21 4.00 -4.31
C GLY A 38 0.65 4.90 -3.43
N GLY A 39 0.11 5.21 -2.24
CA GLY A 39 0.82 5.99 -1.23
C GLY A 39 0.22 7.37 -0.97
N ALA A 40 1.03 8.42 -1.02
CA ALA A 40 0.72 9.83 -0.69
C ALA A 40 0.12 10.08 0.71
N ARG A 41 0.26 9.11 1.62
CA ARG A 41 -0.31 9.17 2.99
C ARG A 41 0.25 10.29 3.85
N ASN A 42 1.42 10.84 3.48
CA ASN A 42 2.00 12.01 4.12
C ASN A 42 1.21 13.30 3.87
N LYS A 43 0.28 13.33 2.91
CA LYS A 43 -0.56 14.50 2.68
C LYS A 43 -1.66 14.69 3.70
N ASP A 44 -2.11 13.60 4.33
CA ASP A 44 -3.13 13.64 5.36
C ASP A 44 -2.98 12.43 6.31
N VAL A 45 -1.98 12.52 7.19
CA VAL A 45 -1.63 11.42 8.12
C VAL A 45 -2.77 11.15 9.10
N GLU A 46 -3.42 12.20 9.59
CA GLU A 46 -4.55 12.08 10.52
C GLU A 46 -5.76 11.46 9.84
N GLY A 47 -6.14 11.96 8.66
CA GLY A 47 -7.25 11.41 7.89
C GLY A 47 -7.00 9.95 7.46
N GLU A 48 -5.76 9.58 7.12
CA GLU A 48 -5.38 8.20 6.82
C GLU A 48 -5.33 7.29 8.06
N THR A 49 -5.45 7.82 9.28
CA THR A 49 -5.57 7.01 10.51
C THR A 49 -7.04 6.68 10.75
N SER A 50 -7.54 5.65 10.07
CA SER A 50 -8.94 5.24 10.10
C SER A 50 -9.08 3.73 9.98
N TYR A 51 -10.24 3.22 10.42
CA TYR A 51 -10.70 1.85 10.22
C TYR A 51 -11.63 1.71 9.00
N ASP A 52 -12.04 2.82 8.38
CA ASP A 52 -12.98 2.84 7.28
C ASP A 52 -12.28 2.63 5.94
N LEU A 53 -12.86 1.75 5.12
CA LEU A 53 -12.37 1.42 3.76
C LEU A 53 -12.84 2.44 2.70
N VAL A 54 -13.22 3.63 3.11
CA VAL A 54 -13.60 4.71 2.20
C VAL A 54 -12.35 5.44 1.67
N PRO A 55 -12.42 6.03 0.47
CA PRO A 55 -11.38 6.95 0.01
C PRO A 55 -11.27 8.20 0.88
N ASN A 56 -10.07 8.76 0.92
CA ASN A 56 -9.68 10.07 1.39
C ASN A 56 -9.44 10.92 0.15
N ASP A 57 -10.28 11.94 -0.01
CA ASP A 57 -10.27 12.79 -1.21
C ASP A 57 -8.96 13.56 -1.35
N THR A 58 -8.32 14.00 -0.25
CA THR A 58 -7.03 14.70 -0.27
C THR A 58 -5.94 13.82 -0.84
N VAL A 59 -5.81 12.59 -0.33
CA VAL A 59 -4.81 11.63 -0.80
C VAL A 59 -5.11 11.18 -2.22
N LEU A 60 -6.38 10.97 -2.56
CA LEU A 60 -6.78 10.55 -3.90
C LEU A 60 -6.49 11.62 -4.95
N ALA A 61 -6.81 12.88 -4.66
CA ALA A 61 -6.51 14.02 -5.52
C ALA A 61 -4.99 14.13 -5.74
N GLU A 62 -4.19 13.93 -4.69
CA GLU A 62 -2.73 13.93 -4.83
C GLU A 62 -2.22 12.78 -5.71
N LEU A 63 -2.74 11.56 -5.57
CA LEU A 63 -2.34 10.44 -6.42
C LEU A 63 -2.69 10.70 -7.89
N LYS A 64 -3.88 11.24 -8.18
CA LYS A 64 -4.31 11.63 -9.54
C LYS A 64 -3.40 12.72 -10.11
N ARG A 65 -3.09 13.77 -9.32
CA ARG A 65 -2.14 14.82 -9.69
C ARG A 65 -0.75 14.24 -9.99
N PHE A 66 -0.23 13.37 -9.11
CA PHE A 66 1.09 12.78 -9.28
C PHE A 66 1.16 11.89 -10.53
N MET A 67 0.13 11.07 -10.79
CA MET A 67 0.05 10.27 -12.00
C MET A 67 0.09 11.15 -13.25
N ASN A 68 -0.71 12.21 -13.28
CA ASN A 68 -0.79 13.09 -14.44
C ASN A 68 0.49 13.90 -14.65
N GLU A 69 1.01 14.54 -13.61
CA GLU A 69 2.11 15.50 -13.74
C GLU A 69 3.49 14.85 -13.71
N GLN A 70 3.70 13.83 -12.88
CA GLN A 70 5.03 13.26 -12.62
C GLN A 70 5.30 11.97 -13.38
N ILE A 71 4.27 11.16 -13.66
CA ILE A 71 4.44 9.88 -14.37
C ILE A 71 4.19 10.05 -15.87
N PHE A 72 3.09 10.69 -16.26
CA PHE A 72 2.67 10.76 -17.67
C PHE A 72 2.92 12.11 -18.35
N GLY A 73 2.99 13.21 -17.59
CA GLY A 73 3.02 14.57 -18.15
C GLY A 73 1.75 14.97 -18.90
N ARG A 74 0.64 14.25 -18.69
CA ARG A 74 -0.69 14.49 -19.28
C ARG A 74 -1.78 13.86 -18.41
N GLU A 75 -3.02 14.23 -18.65
CA GLU A 75 -4.17 13.55 -18.03
C GLU A 75 -4.30 12.11 -18.53
N VAL A 76 -4.59 11.20 -17.58
CA VAL A 76 -4.79 9.76 -17.80
C VAL A 76 -6.04 9.32 -17.04
N ALA A 77 -6.88 8.50 -17.67
CA ALA A 77 -8.06 7.96 -17.02
C ALA A 77 -7.69 6.90 -15.97
N ILE A 78 -8.49 6.82 -14.90
CA ILE A 78 -8.33 5.84 -13.82
C ILE A 78 -9.42 4.77 -13.96
N ASP A 79 -9.01 3.52 -14.15
CA ASP A 79 -9.94 2.39 -14.30
C ASP A 79 -10.31 1.77 -12.94
N TYR A 80 -9.37 1.79 -12.00
CA TYR A 80 -9.57 1.19 -10.67
C TYR A 80 -9.02 2.08 -9.57
N GLU A 81 -9.72 2.08 -8.45
CA GLU A 81 -9.37 2.82 -7.25
C GLU A 81 -9.85 2.03 -6.04
N TRP A 82 -9.03 1.92 -5.00
CA TRP A 82 -9.46 1.34 -3.73
C TRP A 82 -8.62 1.84 -2.55
N SER A 83 -9.19 1.61 -1.37
CA SER A 83 -8.56 1.86 -0.07
C SER A 83 -8.33 0.55 0.68
N GLY A 84 -7.26 0.50 1.48
CA GLY A 84 -6.96 -0.62 2.36
C GLY A 84 -6.49 -0.16 3.74
N ILE A 85 -6.77 -0.95 4.78
CA ILE A 85 -6.29 -0.68 6.14
C ILE A 85 -5.01 -1.48 6.42
N MET A 86 -3.96 -0.78 6.83
CA MET A 86 -2.72 -1.42 7.30
C MET A 86 -2.80 -1.68 8.80
N GLY A 87 -2.43 -2.90 9.22
CA GLY A 87 -2.25 -3.23 10.63
C GLY A 87 -0.95 -2.63 11.16
N MET A 88 -0.97 -1.37 11.57
CA MET A 88 0.17 -0.65 12.15
C MET A 88 0.16 -0.75 13.69
N GLY A 89 1.34 -0.70 14.32
CA GLY A 89 1.47 -0.58 15.77
C GLY A 89 1.32 0.85 16.26
N LYS A 90 1.07 1.03 17.56
CA LYS A 90 1.11 2.36 18.21
C LYS A 90 2.53 2.92 18.33
N SER A 91 3.52 2.05 18.47
CA SER A 91 4.94 2.40 18.38
C SER A 91 5.40 2.34 16.93
N ASN A 92 6.48 3.05 16.58
CA ASN A 92 7.16 2.94 15.28
C ASN A 92 7.83 1.57 15.05
N GLU A 93 7.46 0.54 15.83
CA GLU A 93 7.86 -0.83 15.62
C GLU A 93 7.22 -1.38 14.35
N LYS A 94 8.08 -1.75 13.40
CA LYS A 94 7.69 -2.34 12.13
C LYS A 94 7.67 -3.87 12.15
N GLN A 95 8.05 -4.48 13.28
CA GLN A 95 8.14 -5.93 13.39
C GLN A 95 6.75 -6.56 13.58
N PRO A 96 6.46 -7.66 12.85
CA PRO A 96 5.25 -8.44 13.08
C PRO A 96 5.13 -8.90 14.53
N ILE A 97 3.90 -9.14 14.97
CA ILE A 97 3.62 -9.85 16.22
C ILE A 97 3.32 -11.29 15.84
N VAL A 98 4.23 -12.21 16.18
CA VAL A 98 4.02 -13.66 16.05
C VAL A 98 4.16 -14.30 17.42
N LYS A 99 3.06 -14.80 17.99
CA LYS A 99 3.08 -15.46 19.31
C LYS A 99 1.86 -16.32 19.59
N ARG A 100 2.01 -17.31 20.47
CA ARG A 100 0.89 -18.08 21.05
C ARG A 100 0.16 -17.21 22.09
N LEU A 101 -1.17 -17.14 22.00
CA LEU A 101 -2.03 -16.42 22.94
C LEU A 101 -2.69 -17.36 23.96
N SER A 102 -2.98 -18.61 23.57
CA SER A 102 -3.54 -19.67 24.42
C SER A 102 -3.24 -21.03 23.81
N THR A 103 -3.68 -22.14 24.45
CA THR A 103 -3.48 -23.50 23.95
C THR A 103 -3.85 -23.69 22.48
N ASN A 104 -4.92 -23.04 22.01
CA ASN A 104 -5.49 -23.24 20.67
C ASN A 104 -5.53 -21.94 19.84
N SER A 105 -4.74 -20.93 20.18
CA SER A 105 -4.75 -19.65 19.45
C SER A 105 -3.36 -19.05 19.30
N ILE A 106 -2.97 -18.75 18.07
CA ILE A 106 -1.74 -18.05 17.70
C ILE A 106 -2.15 -16.76 16.96
N VAL A 107 -1.40 -15.69 17.18
CA VAL A 107 -1.57 -14.43 16.43
C VAL A 107 -0.35 -14.19 15.55
N ALA A 108 -0.61 -13.80 14.30
CA ALA A 108 0.36 -13.25 13.35
C ALA A 108 -0.23 -11.93 12.82
N ALA A 109 0.21 -10.81 13.37
CA ALA A 109 -0.40 -9.50 13.11
C ALA A 109 0.66 -8.39 13.01
N ARG A 110 0.21 -7.14 12.85
CA ARG A 110 1.07 -5.94 12.74
C ARG A 110 2.08 -6.01 11.57
N LEU A 111 1.58 -6.43 10.41
CA LEU A 111 2.39 -6.58 9.20
C LEU A 111 2.54 -5.27 8.41
N GLY A 112 1.91 -4.19 8.87
CA GLY A 112 1.98 -2.87 8.23
C GLY A 112 1.74 -2.91 6.73
N GLY A 113 2.65 -2.29 5.97
CA GLY A 113 2.67 -2.35 4.50
C GLY A 113 3.57 -3.45 3.92
N MET A 114 4.14 -4.34 4.74
CA MET A 114 5.14 -5.33 4.32
C MET A 114 4.62 -6.78 4.36
N GLY A 115 3.34 -6.99 4.67
CA GLY A 115 2.80 -8.32 4.95
C GLY A 115 2.99 -9.35 3.83
N VAL A 116 2.88 -8.93 2.57
CA VAL A 116 3.12 -9.82 1.43
C VAL A 116 4.59 -10.29 1.40
N ALA A 117 5.53 -9.36 1.59
CA ALA A 117 6.96 -9.67 1.56
C ALA A 117 7.40 -10.53 2.76
N LEU A 118 6.78 -10.33 3.93
CA LEU A 118 7.12 -11.06 5.15
C LEU A 118 6.35 -12.38 5.33
N SER A 119 5.39 -12.67 4.45
CA SER A 119 4.43 -13.76 4.62
C SER A 119 5.08 -15.14 4.85
N ALA A 120 6.11 -15.48 4.06
CA ALA A 120 6.80 -16.76 4.17
C ALA A 120 7.52 -16.91 5.53
N ASN A 121 8.34 -15.93 5.92
CA ASN A 121 9.05 -15.94 7.19
C ASN A 121 8.08 -15.99 8.38
N VAL A 122 7.01 -15.20 8.32
CA VAL A 122 5.97 -15.18 9.38
C VAL A 122 5.26 -16.53 9.46
N ALA A 123 5.03 -17.20 8.34
CA ALA A 123 4.44 -18.54 8.34
C ALA A 123 5.39 -19.57 9.01
N GLU A 124 6.69 -19.51 8.74
CA GLU A 124 7.68 -20.36 9.42
C GLU A 124 7.68 -20.13 10.94
N GLU A 125 7.65 -18.86 11.37
CA GLU A 125 7.54 -18.53 12.80
C GLU A 125 6.25 -19.07 13.42
N VAL A 126 5.10 -18.97 12.73
CA VAL A 126 3.83 -19.54 13.20
C VAL A 126 3.91 -21.06 13.34
N VAL A 127 4.47 -21.75 12.34
CA VAL A 127 4.62 -23.22 12.37
C VAL A 127 5.49 -23.68 13.53
N SER A 128 6.53 -22.90 13.90
CA SER A 128 7.39 -23.21 15.05
C SER A 128 6.66 -23.16 16.41
N LEU A 129 5.48 -22.54 16.45
CA LEU A 129 4.66 -22.37 17.65
C LEU A 129 3.50 -23.38 17.74
N ILE A 130 3.31 -24.23 16.73
CA ILE A 130 2.28 -25.29 16.70
C ILE A 130 2.79 -26.49 17.49
#